data_AF-A0A9P6Y6K3-F1
#
_entry.id   AF-A0A9P6Y6K3-F1
#
_cell.length_a   1.000
_cell.length_b   1.000
_cell.length_c   1.000
_cell.angle_alpha   90.00
_cell.angle_beta   90.00
_cell.angle_gamma   90.00
#
_symmetry.space_group_name_H-M   'P 1'
#
loop_
_entity.id
_entity.type
_entity.pdbx_description
1 polymer ?
#
loop_
_entity_poly.entity_id
_entity_poly.type
_entity_poly.pdbx_seq_one_letter_code
_entity_poly.pdbx_strand_id
1 'polypeptide(L)'
;MTTAALDRRIQMLRTAMGPLIAAALEDPDVVEIMLNPARTLGVDRLSSGRAPMGVEMPEADGERIIRLVAAHVGAEVHRGQPLLSAELPETG
;
A
#
# COMPACT_ATOMS: atom_id res chain seq x y z
N MET A 1 -1.83 20.25 12.10
CA MET A 1 -1.83 20.00 10.64
C MET A 1 -3.20 20.41 10.10
N THR A 2 -3.25 21.13 8.98
CA THR A 2 -4.54 21.54 8.36
C THR A 2 -5.17 20.34 7.65
N THR A 3 -6.50 20.23 7.68
CA THR A 3 -7.27 19.14 7.03
C THR A 3 -6.87 18.95 5.55
N ALA A 4 -6.68 20.06 4.82
CA ALA A 4 -6.26 20.03 3.42
C ALA A 4 -4.90 19.36 3.16
N ALA A 5 -3.96 19.41 4.12
CA ALA A 5 -2.65 18.76 3.96
C ALA A 5 -2.75 17.24 4.14
N LEU A 6 -3.66 16.78 5.01
CA LEU A 6 -3.97 15.36 5.17
C LEU A 6 -4.68 14.82 3.93
N ASP A 7 -5.70 15.53 3.44
CA ASP A 7 -6.46 15.13 2.25
C ASP A 7 -5.54 14.97 1.03
N ARG A 8 -4.60 15.91 0.85
CA ARG A 8 -3.62 15.82 -0.24
C ARG A 8 -2.72 14.59 -0.10
N ARG A 9 -2.32 14.23 1.12
CA ARG A 9 -1.48 13.05 1.39
C ARG A 9 -2.24 11.75 1.13
N ILE A 10 -3.50 11.68 1.52
CA ILE A 10 -4.40 10.55 1.23
C ILE A 10 -4.57 10.40 -0.29
N GLN A 11 -4.82 11.50 -1.01
CA GLN A 11 -4.93 11.47 -2.47
C GLN A 11 -3.64 11.00 -3.16
N MET A 12 -2.48 11.43 -2.66
CA MET A 12 -1.18 10.96 -3.15
C MET A 12 -0.99 9.48 -2.89
N LEU A 13 -1.40 8.96 -1.73
CA LEU A 13 -1.33 7.53 -1.39
C LEU A 13 -2.21 6.71 -2.33
N ARG A 14 -3.47 7.11 -2.53
CA ARG A 14 -4.39 6.47 -3.49
C ARG A 14 -3.82 6.45 -4.91
N THR A 15 -3.24 7.56 -5.34
CA THR A 15 -2.60 7.66 -6.66
C THR A 15 -1.41 6.69 -6.78
N ALA A 16 -0.59 6.58 -5.73
CA ALA A 16 0.57 5.70 -5.71
C ALA A 16 0.19 4.21 -5.67
N MET A 17 -0.88 3.86 -4.96
CA MET A 17 -1.44 2.50 -4.94
C MET A 17 -1.98 2.09 -6.31
N GLY A 18 -2.55 3.04 -7.05
CA GLY A 18 -3.08 2.80 -8.38
C GLY A 18 -4.34 1.93 -8.37
N PRO A 19 -4.94 1.70 -9.55
CA PRO A 19 -6.27 1.08 -9.66
C PRO A 19 -6.28 -0.38 -9.21
N LEU A 20 -5.15 -1.09 -9.33
CA LEU A 20 -5.10 -2.51 -9.03
C LEU A 20 -5.12 -2.79 -7.53
N ILE A 21 -4.31 -2.08 -6.74
CA ILE A 21 -4.34 -2.19 -5.27
C ILE A 21 -5.66 -1.64 -4.74
N ALA A 22 -6.15 -0.52 -5.29
CA ALA A 22 -7.45 0.03 -4.90
C ALA A 22 -8.59 -0.98 -5.09
N ALA A 23 -8.68 -1.61 -6.26
CA ALA A 23 -9.69 -2.64 -6.51
C ALA A 23 -9.55 -3.85 -5.57
N ALA A 24 -8.31 -4.26 -5.23
CA ALA A 24 -8.08 -5.34 -4.29
C ALA A 24 -8.46 -4.97 -2.84
N LEU A 25 -8.28 -3.71 -2.43
CA LEU A 25 -8.70 -3.22 -1.11
C LEU A 25 -10.23 -3.13 -0.97
N GLU A 26 -10.95 -2.95 -2.08
CA GLU A 26 -12.41 -2.90 -2.11
C GLU A 26 -13.07 -4.29 -2.21
N ASP A 27 -12.29 -5.33 -2.50
CA ASP A 27 -12.77 -6.69 -2.71
C ASP A 27 -12.92 -7.44 -1.36
N PRO A 28 -14.14 -7.77 -0.91
CA PRO A 28 -14.36 -8.41 0.39
C PRO A 28 -13.82 -9.85 0.47
N ASP A 29 -13.47 -10.47 -0.66
CA ASP A 29 -12.81 -11.77 -0.68
C ASP A 29 -11.29 -11.66 -0.45
N VAL A 30 -10.69 -10.48 -0.64
CA VAL A 30 -9.24 -10.24 -0.44
C VAL A 30 -8.95 -9.94 1.03
N VAL A 31 -7.97 -10.66 1.59
CA VAL A 31 -7.53 -10.48 3.00
C VAL A 31 -6.11 -9.97 3.14
N GLU A 32 -5.28 -10.16 2.11
CA GLU A 32 -3.90 -9.67 2.09
C GLU A 32 -3.51 -9.24 0.68
N ILE A 33 -2.78 -8.13 0.57
CA ILE A 33 -2.09 -7.69 -0.64
C ILE A 33 -0.62 -7.60 -0.30
N MET A 34 0.24 -8.20 -1.12
CA MET A 34 1.66 -8.27 -0.84
C MET A 34 2.49 -7.95 -2.08
N LEU A 35 3.44 -7.03 -1.94
CA LEU A 35 4.51 -6.78 -2.91
C LEU A 35 5.76 -7.55 -2.46
N ASN A 36 6.31 -8.40 -3.33
CA ASN A 36 7.52 -9.14 -3.01
C ASN A 36 8.79 -8.46 -3.58
N PRO A 37 10.01 -8.90 -3.18
CA PRO A 37 11.26 -8.35 -3.70
C PRO A 37 11.47 -8.54 -5.22
N ALA A 38 10.77 -9.50 -5.84
CA ALA A 38 10.75 -9.67 -7.29
C ALA A 38 9.88 -8.61 -8.01
N ARG A 39 9.33 -7.64 -7.26
CA ARG A 39 8.48 -6.54 -7.73
C ARG A 39 7.12 -6.98 -8.25
N THR A 40 6.66 -8.18 -7.93
CA THR A 40 5.35 -8.66 -8.35
C THR A 40 4.35 -8.57 -7.20
N LEU A 41 3.10 -8.22 -7.52
CA LEU A 41 2.00 -8.22 -6.56
C LEU A 41 1.35 -9.60 -6.47
N GLY A 42 1.00 -10.01 -5.24
CA GLY A 42 0.15 -11.13 -4.95
C GLY A 42 -1.00 -10.72 -4.04
N VAL A 43 -2.08 -11.49 -4.10
CA VAL A 43 -3.23 -11.36 -3.20
C VAL A 43 -3.48 -12.68 -2.51
N ASP A 44 -3.96 -12.64 -1.27
CA ASP A 44 -4.58 -13.77 -0.61
C ASP A 44 -6.09 -13.55 -0.52
N ARG A 45 -6.85 -14.59 -0.84
CA ARG A 45 -8.31 -14.57 -0.97
C ARG A 45 -8.93 -15.65 -0.10
N LEU A 46 -10.05 -15.37 0.57
CA LEU A 46 -10.76 -16.35 1.39
C LEU A 46 -11.21 -17.57 0.56
N SER A 47 -11.68 -17.32 -0.66
CA SER A 47 -12.24 -18.35 -1.54
C SER A 47 -11.19 -19.24 -2.23
N SER A 48 -10.04 -18.67 -2.60
CA SER A 48 -9.09 -19.31 -3.51
C SER A 48 -7.66 -19.42 -2.98
N GLY A 49 -7.38 -18.82 -1.82
CA GLY A 49 -6.02 -18.67 -1.31
C GLY A 49 -5.17 -17.74 -2.18
N ARG A 50 -3.86 -17.88 -2.03
CA ARG A 50 -2.87 -16.97 -2.59
C ARG A 50 -2.69 -17.12 -4.11
N ALA A 51 -2.74 -15.99 -4.82
CA ALA A 51 -2.58 -15.92 -6.27
C ALA A 51 -1.74 -14.70 -6.70
N PRO A 52 -0.95 -14.81 -7.78
CA PRO A 52 -0.28 -13.65 -8.38
C PRO A 52 -1.30 -12.73 -9.06
N MET A 53 -1.07 -11.42 -9.02
CA MET A 53 -1.88 -10.45 -9.76
C MET A 53 -1.41 -10.26 -11.22
N GLY A 54 -0.30 -10.90 -11.60
CA GLY A 54 0.23 -10.86 -12.96
C GLY A 54 0.83 -9.51 -13.38
N VAL A 55 1.11 -8.61 -12.43
CA VAL A 55 1.72 -7.30 -12.70
C VAL A 55 3.05 -7.13 -11.97
N GLU A 56 3.97 -6.40 -12.61
CA GLU A 56 5.15 -5.85 -11.96
C GLU A 56 4.89 -4.41 -11.51
N MET A 57 5.41 -4.06 -10.33
CA MET A 57 5.40 -2.72 -9.80
C MET A 57 6.81 -2.11 -9.90
N PRO A 58 6.97 -0.90 -10.46
CA PRO A 58 8.24 -0.19 -10.39
C PRO A 58 8.70 0.02 -8.94
N GLU A 59 10.00 -0.16 -8.68
CA GLU A 59 10.57 0.00 -7.33
C GLU A 59 10.25 1.37 -6.72
N ALA A 60 10.31 2.42 -7.55
CA ALA A 60 10.00 3.78 -7.14
C ALA A 60 8.55 3.96 -6.64
N ASP A 61 7.59 3.18 -7.16
CA ASP A 61 6.19 3.25 -6.73
C ASP A 61 6.00 2.54 -5.38
N GLY A 62 6.60 1.36 -5.19
CA GLY A 62 6.61 0.68 -3.89
C GLY A 62 7.26 1.53 -2.79
N GLU A 63 8.41 2.14 -3.09
CA GLU A 63 9.09 3.05 -2.17
C GLU A 63 8.28 4.33 -1.90
N ARG A 64 7.54 4.84 -2.90
CA ARG A 64 6.62 5.98 -2.72
C ARG A 64 5.48 5.62 -1.77
N ILE A 65 4.87 4.44 -1.91
CA ILE A 65 3.82 3.95 -0.99
C ILE A 65 4.36 3.90 0.44
N ILE A 66 5.50 3.25 0.66
CA ILE A 66 6.14 3.14 1.99
C ILE A 66 6.34 4.52 2.64
N ARG A 67 6.90 5.48 1.90
CA ARG A 67 7.13 6.84 2.41
C ARG A 67 5.83 7.60 2.71
N LEU A 68 4.80 7.44 1.89
CA LEU A 68 3.51 8.10 2.11
C LEU A 68 2.78 7.53 3.33
N VAL A 69 2.87 6.22 3.55
CA VAL A 69 2.34 5.55 4.75
C VAL A 69 3.10 6.02 5.99
N ALA A 70 4.43 6.05 5.97
CA ALA A 70 5.23 6.54 7.08
C ALA A 70 4.88 8.00 7.43
N ALA A 71 4.77 8.86 6.42
CA ALA A 71 4.36 10.24 6.60
C ALA A 71 2.91 10.38 7.10
N HIS A 72 2.02 9.44 6.80
CA HIS A 72 0.64 9.45 7.29
C HIS A 72 0.58 9.22 8.80
N VAL A 73 1.33 8.24 9.31
CA VAL A 73 1.35 7.89 10.74
C VAL A 73 2.41 8.63 11.56
N GLY A 74 3.21 9.49 10.93
CA GLY A 74 4.29 10.23 11.59
C GLY A 74 5.48 9.35 12.00
N ALA A 75 5.71 8.25 11.28
CA ALA A 75 6.82 7.33 11.50
C ALA A 75 7.99 7.61 10.54
N GLU A 76 9.18 7.17 10.94
CA GLU A 76 10.37 7.16 10.09
C GLU A 76 10.65 5.73 9.61
N VAL A 77 11.04 5.60 8.34
CA VAL A 77 11.44 4.33 7.72
C VAL A 77 12.65 4.55 6.83
N HIS A 78 13.70 3.79 7.07
CA HIS A 78 14.96 3.88 6.34
C HIS A 78 15.81 2.63 6.61
N ARG A 79 16.99 2.50 5.98
CA ARG A 79 17.84 1.32 6.14
C ARG A 79 18.18 0.98 7.61
N GLY A 80 18.36 1.98 8.48
CA GLY A 80 18.59 1.76 9.92
C GLY A 80 17.33 1.41 10.75
N GLN A 81 16.14 1.58 10.19
CA GLN A 81 14.83 1.30 10.79
C GLN A 81 13.89 0.84 9.67
N PRO A 82 14.04 -0.41 9.21
CA PRO A 82 13.42 -0.86 7.97
C PRO A 82 11.95 -1.29 8.14
N LEU A 83 11.46 -1.34 9.38
CA LEU A 83 10.12 -1.81 9.71
C LEU A 83 9.17 -0.63 9.85
N LEU A 84 8.03 -0.74 9.19
CA LEU A 84 6.92 0.20 9.25
C LEU A 84 5.63 -0.59 9.47
N SER A 85 4.83 -0.16 10.45
CA SER A 85 3.46 -0.64 10.66
C SER A 85 2.54 0.57 10.74
N ALA A 86 1.38 0.48 10.10
CA ALA A 86 0.44 1.58 9.98
C ALA A 86 -0.94 1.04 9.61
N GLU A 87 -1.98 1.75 10.06
CA GLU A 87 -3.32 1.63 9.51
C GLU A 87 -3.43 2.53 8.27
N LEU A 88 -4.00 2.00 7.20
CA LEU A 88 -4.24 2.78 6.00
C LEU A 88 -5.41 3.76 6.24
N PRO A 89 -5.40 4.93 5.60
CA PRO A 89 -6.53 5.83 5.67
C PRO A 89 -7.81 5.13 5.19
N GLU A 90 -8.91 5.32 5.92
CA GLU A 90 -10.29 4.95 5.53
C GLU A 90 -10.60 3.45 5.47
N THR A 91 -9.58 2.58 5.50
CA THR A 91 -9.74 1.11 5.47
C THR A 91 -9.03 0.41 6.63
N GLY A 92 -8.54 1.17 7.61
CA GLY A 92 -7.99 0.70 8.88
C GLY A 92 -9.05 0.60 9.97
#